data_AF-A0A1F3MD89-F1
#
_entry.id   AF-A0A1F3MD89-F1
#
_cell.length_a   1.000
_cell.length_b   1.000
_cell.length_c   1.000
_cell.angle_alpha   90.00
_cell.angle_beta   90.00
_cell.angle_gamma   90.00
#
_symmetry.space_group_name_H-M   'P 1'
#
loop_
_entity.id
_entity.type
_entity.pdbx_description
1 polymer ?
#
loop_
_entity_poly.entity_id
_entity_poly.type
_entity_poly.pdbx_seq_one_letter_code
_entity_poly.pdbx_strand_id
1 'polypeptide(L)'
;MLKDYRNVQVLFIAEDEEKFRRFVYKDDDLFLTSLTRYYDAYAAIKTFGLNWTHFACVTLWHPEQVKDLGKDGHFIIGMIKMGTLWTLYLAKNTGITDQEISVFERWEELKKHIHSQWKKGFDITDLYENEGKYYIVTSKGLNWKQSYYVDLFPEEVMEEKAKEGKFITEIMHLGERNLWVFSGNTGYRQQLIRSVSSNEELTILREALLSDEGFEGGYRASLLRSLGGTLFVVLLK
;
A
#
# COMPACT_ATOMS: atom_id res chain seq x y z
N MET A 1 -9.32 32.61 4.94
CA MET A 1 -8.47 31.51 5.43
C MET A 1 -8.96 30.24 4.79
N LEU A 2 -8.25 29.73 3.78
CA LEU A 2 -8.51 28.39 3.24
C LEU A 2 -8.09 27.41 4.33
N LYS A 3 -9.04 26.66 4.88
CA LYS A 3 -8.71 25.54 5.76
C LYS A 3 -7.77 24.61 5.00
N ASP A 4 -6.67 24.28 5.63
CA ASP A 4 -5.61 23.49 5.05
C ASP A 4 -6.02 22.02 5.17
N TYR A 5 -6.93 21.56 4.30
CA TYR A 5 -7.49 20.20 4.28
C TYR A 5 -6.45 19.09 3.99
N ARG A 6 -5.14 19.36 4.18
CA ARG A 6 -4.02 18.52 3.74
C ARG A 6 -3.99 17.12 4.36
N ASN A 7 -4.67 16.89 5.48
CA ASN A 7 -4.61 15.62 6.20
C ASN A 7 -5.85 14.75 6.05
N VAL A 8 -6.89 15.19 5.33
CA VAL A 8 -8.14 14.44 5.23
C VAL A 8 -7.93 13.11 4.51
N GLN A 9 -8.37 12.03 5.16
CA GLN A 9 -8.36 10.68 4.62
C GLN A 9 -9.68 9.96 4.93
N VAL A 10 -10.13 9.15 3.99
CA VAL A 10 -11.36 8.37 4.15
C VAL A 10 -11.00 6.90 4.13
N LEU A 11 -11.21 6.23 5.26
CA LEU A 11 -11.14 4.77 5.38
C LEU A 11 -12.50 4.15 5.13
N PHE A 12 -12.61 3.39 4.05
CA PHE A 12 -13.83 2.67 3.68
C PHE A 12 -13.62 1.17 3.77
N ILE A 13 -14.61 0.45 4.32
CA ILE A 13 -14.62 -1.01 4.38
C ILE A 13 -16.00 -1.50 3.97
N ALA A 14 -16.06 -2.44 3.04
CA ALA A 14 -17.32 -3.05 2.58
C ALA A 14 -17.12 -4.51 2.15
N GLU A 15 -18.08 -5.37 2.51
CA GLU A 15 -18.20 -6.75 1.99
C GLU A 15 -18.73 -6.77 0.56
N ASP A 16 -19.59 -5.80 0.23
CA ASP A 16 -20.16 -5.64 -1.09
C ASP A 16 -19.13 -5.05 -2.07
N GLU A 17 -18.71 -5.87 -3.02
CA GLU A 17 -17.74 -5.50 -4.06
C GLU A 17 -18.22 -4.30 -4.90
N GLU A 18 -19.52 -4.21 -5.21
CA GLU A 18 -20.04 -3.11 -6.03
C GLU A 18 -19.98 -1.79 -5.25
N LYS A 19 -20.33 -1.80 -3.97
CA LYS A 19 -20.18 -0.62 -3.09
C LYS A 19 -18.72 -0.22 -2.96
N PHE A 20 -17.81 -1.19 -2.82
CA PHE A 20 -16.38 -0.91 -2.76
C PHE A 20 -15.88 -0.26 -4.05
N ARG A 21 -16.25 -0.82 -5.21
CA ARG A 21 -15.92 -0.24 -6.52
C ARG A 21 -16.47 1.18 -6.65
N ARG A 22 -17.73 1.42 -6.28
CA ARG A 22 -18.33 2.76 -6.30
C ARG A 22 -17.58 3.75 -5.43
N PHE A 23 -17.08 3.34 -4.26
CA PHE A 23 -16.26 4.19 -3.41
C PHE A 23 -14.91 4.51 -4.07
N VAL A 24 -14.20 3.50 -4.56
CA VAL A 24 -12.86 3.66 -5.13
C VAL A 24 -12.88 4.49 -6.42
N TYR A 25 -13.87 4.27 -7.29
CA TYR A 25 -14.02 4.97 -8.57
C TYR A 25 -14.76 6.29 -8.46
N LYS A 26 -15.18 6.69 -7.26
CA LYS A 26 -15.85 7.97 -7.09
C LYS A 26 -14.91 9.09 -7.53
N ASP A 27 -15.35 9.86 -8.52
CA ASP A 27 -14.68 11.06 -8.98
C ASP A 27 -14.86 12.15 -7.92
N ASP A 28 -13.82 12.32 -7.10
CA ASP A 28 -13.72 13.30 -6.03
C ASP A 28 -12.24 13.70 -5.86
N ASP A 29 -11.97 14.68 -5.00
CA ASP A 29 -10.62 15.19 -4.78
C ASP A 29 -9.72 14.25 -3.93
N LEU A 30 -10.16 13.01 -3.67
CA LEU A 30 -9.42 12.03 -2.88
C LEU A 30 -8.80 10.98 -3.80
N PHE A 31 -7.54 10.64 -3.55
CA PHE A 31 -6.81 9.63 -4.31
C PHE A 31 -6.68 8.34 -3.53
N LEU A 32 -6.93 7.20 -4.17
CA LEU A 32 -6.66 5.89 -3.57
C LEU A 32 -5.16 5.75 -3.28
N THR A 33 -4.81 5.46 -2.03
CA THR A 33 -3.40 5.34 -1.60
C THR A 33 -3.05 3.98 -1.06
N SER A 34 -4.04 3.28 -0.49
CA SER A 34 -3.85 1.90 -0.07
C SER A 34 -5.17 1.18 -0.06
N LEU A 35 -5.08 -0.13 -0.25
CA LEU A 35 -6.21 -1.03 -0.29
C LEU A 35 -5.76 -2.45 0.07
N THR A 36 -6.66 -3.27 0.59
CA THR A 36 -6.42 -4.68 0.88
C THR A 36 -7.73 -5.42 0.94
N ARG A 37 -7.70 -6.73 0.66
CA ARG A 37 -8.78 -7.62 1.08
C ARG A 37 -8.58 -7.94 2.57
N TYR A 38 -9.68 -8.05 3.30
CA TYR A 38 -9.74 -8.37 4.71
C TYR A 38 -10.94 -9.31 4.95
N TYR A 39 -10.66 -10.61 5.08
CA TYR A 39 -11.67 -11.67 5.07
C TYR A 39 -12.62 -11.55 3.85
N ASP A 40 -13.92 -11.37 4.13
CA ASP A 40 -14.99 -11.21 3.16
C ASP A 40 -15.25 -9.74 2.79
N ALA A 41 -14.42 -8.83 3.31
CA ALA A 41 -14.49 -7.40 3.03
C ALA A 41 -13.28 -6.88 2.26
N TYR A 42 -13.49 -5.71 1.69
CA TYR A 42 -12.48 -4.90 1.03
C TYR A 42 -12.29 -3.61 1.82
N ALA A 43 -11.04 -3.22 2.06
CA ALA A 43 -10.68 -1.99 2.75
C ALA A 43 -9.86 -1.08 1.83
N ALA A 44 -10.12 0.22 1.88
CA ALA A 44 -9.40 1.22 1.10
C ALA A 44 -9.26 2.55 1.85
N ILE A 45 -8.14 3.23 1.60
CA ILE A 45 -7.91 4.61 2.02
C ILE A 45 -7.86 5.48 0.77
N LYS A 46 -8.71 6.51 0.74
CA LYS A 46 -8.52 7.65 -0.18
C LYS A 46 -8.00 8.86 0.59
N THR A 47 -7.10 9.61 -0.02
CA THR A 47 -6.27 10.63 0.62
C THR A 47 -6.35 11.93 -0.17
N PHE A 48 -6.66 13.04 0.51
CA PHE A 48 -6.70 14.37 -0.10
C PHE A 48 -5.29 14.95 -0.29
N GLY A 49 -5.13 15.82 -1.29
CA GLY A 49 -3.97 16.69 -1.41
C GLY A 49 -2.71 16.00 -1.94
N LEU A 50 -2.86 14.89 -2.66
CA LEU A 50 -1.77 14.34 -3.47
C LEU A 50 -1.68 15.12 -4.79
N ASN A 51 -0.46 15.23 -5.34
CA ASN A 51 -0.23 15.81 -6.66
C ASN A 51 -0.48 14.81 -7.81
N TRP A 52 -1.14 13.68 -7.51
CA TRP A 52 -1.45 12.64 -8.48
C TRP A 52 -2.57 13.09 -9.40
N THR A 53 -2.62 12.53 -10.61
CA THR A 53 -3.68 12.84 -11.59
C THR A 53 -4.06 11.60 -12.39
N HIS A 54 -5.16 11.66 -13.15
CA HIS A 54 -5.59 10.63 -14.10
C HIS A 54 -5.65 9.22 -13.48
N PHE A 55 -6.70 8.99 -12.69
CA PHE A 55 -6.93 7.70 -12.05
C PHE A 55 -7.58 6.73 -13.04
N ALA A 56 -6.97 5.56 -13.22
CA ALA A 56 -7.47 4.50 -14.09
C ALA A 56 -7.45 3.16 -13.36
N CYS A 57 -8.21 2.20 -13.87
CA CYS A 57 -8.11 0.82 -13.42
C CYS A 57 -8.07 -0.14 -14.59
N VAL A 58 -7.35 -1.24 -14.40
CA VAL A 58 -7.31 -2.37 -15.33
C VAL A 58 -7.68 -3.62 -14.55
N THR A 59 -8.63 -4.40 -15.08
CA THR A 59 -9.03 -5.67 -14.50
C THR A 59 -8.65 -6.81 -15.44
N LEU A 60 -7.98 -7.84 -14.90
CA LEU A 60 -7.44 -8.95 -15.68
C LEU A 60 -7.22 -10.22 -14.85
N TRP A 61 -6.99 -11.35 -15.52
CA TRP A 61 -6.77 -12.64 -14.87
C TRP A 61 -5.37 -12.79 -14.29
N HIS A 62 -4.36 -12.26 -15.00
CA HIS A 62 -2.93 -12.46 -14.73
C HIS A 62 -2.24 -11.09 -14.76
N PRO A 63 -2.02 -10.45 -13.61
CA PRO A 63 -1.55 -9.07 -13.54
C PRO A 63 -0.14 -8.93 -14.13
N GLU A 64 0.67 -9.99 -14.13
CA GLU A 64 1.98 -10.05 -14.77
C GLU A 64 1.93 -9.94 -16.32
N GLN A 65 0.75 -10.10 -16.94
CA GLN A 65 0.59 -10.01 -18.38
C GLN A 65 0.27 -8.59 -18.87
N VAL A 66 0.15 -7.60 -17.98
CA VAL A 66 -0.08 -6.20 -18.41
C VAL A 66 1.10 -5.73 -19.25
N LYS A 67 0.79 -5.36 -20.49
CA LYS A 67 1.72 -4.70 -21.40
C LYS A 67 1.64 -3.19 -21.22
N ASP A 68 2.70 -2.49 -21.62
CA ASP A 68 2.72 -1.04 -21.71
C ASP A 68 2.51 -0.30 -20.35
N LEU A 69 2.81 -0.95 -19.22
CA LEU A 69 2.88 -0.26 -17.91
C LEU A 69 3.84 0.94 -18.03
N GLY A 70 3.40 2.11 -17.55
CA GLY A 70 4.18 3.34 -17.62
C GLY A 70 4.25 4.04 -18.98
N LYS A 71 3.78 3.43 -20.09
CA LYS A 71 3.93 3.98 -21.45
C LYS A 71 3.30 5.36 -21.65
N ASP A 72 2.20 5.63 -20.94
CA ASP A 72 1.51 6.94 -20.95
C ASP A 72 1.63 7.69 -19.61
N GLY A 73 2.61 7.30 -18.78
CA GLY A 73 2.83 7.83 -17.44
C GLY A 73 1.86 7.31 -16.36
N HIS A 74 1.03 6.32 -16.69
CA HIS A 74 0.19 5.62 -15.72
C HIS A 74 0.98 4.51 -15.04
N PHE A 75 1.07 4.57 -13.72
CA PHE A 75 1.77 3.59 -12.91
C PHE A 75 0.85 2.99 -11.87
N ILE A 76 1.02 1.71 -11.57
CA ILE A 76 0.29 0.99 -10.53
C ILE A 76 0.62 1.64 -9.18
N ILE A 77 -0.43 1.98 -8.45
CA ILE A 77 -0.41 2.52 -7.08
C ILE A 77 -1.08 1.57 -6.08
N GLY A 78 -1.65 0.47 -6.56
CA GLY A 78 -2.20 -0.58 -5.74
C GLY A 78 -2.84 -1.68 -6.57
N MET A 79 -2.78 -2.90 -6.06
CA MET A 79 -3.33 -4.10 -6.67
C MET A 79 -4.15 -4.90 -5.66
N ILE A 80 -5.25 -5.50 -6.13
CA ILE A 80 -6.09 -6.37 -5.30
C ILE A 80 -6.77 -7.44 -6.12
N LYS A 81 -6.96 -8.59 -5.48
CA LYS A 81 -7.81 -9.65 -5.99
C LYS A 81 -9.27 -9.40 -5.60
N MET A 82 -10.14 -9.27 -6.60
CA MET A 82 -11.59 -9.11 -6.43
C MET A 82 -12.30 -10.24 -7.18
N GLY A 83 -12.93 -11.14 -6.43
CA GLY A 83 -13.42 -12.40 -6.98
C GLY A 83 -12.33 -13.16 -7.73
N THR A 84 -12.58 -13.46 -9.00
CA THR A 84 -11.64 -14.21 -9.87
C THR A 84 -10.66 -13.32 -10.63
N LEU A 85 -10.78 -12.00 -10.55
CA LEU A 85 -9.95 -11.06 -11.32
C LEU A 85 -9.04 -10.24 -10.41
N TRP A 86 -7.88 -9.89 -10.94
CA TRP A 86 -7.03 -8.84 -10.37
C TRP A 86 -7.51 -7.48 -10.87
N THR A 87 -7.54 -6.50 -9.98
CA THR A 87 -7.76 -5.11 -10.33
C THR A 87 -6.52 -4.31 -9.95
N LEU A 88 -5.92 -3.66 -10.94
CA LEU A 88 -4.80 -2.73 -10.79
C LEU A 88 -5.35 -1.32 -10.83
N TYR A 89 -4.93 -0.50 -9.88
CA TYR A 89 -5.24 0.92 -9.84
C TYR A 89 -4.01 1.71 -10.24
N LEU A 90 -4.21 2.68 -11.13
CA LEU A 90 -3.13 3.44 -11.74
C LEU A 90 -3.34 4.94 -11.55
N ALA A 91 -2.24 5.66 -11.42
CA ALA A 91 -2.22 7.11 -11.41
C ALA A 91 -1.02 7.66 -12.19
N LYS A 92 -1.10 8.95 -12.56
CA LYS A 92 -0.01 9.76 -13.09
C LYS A 92 0.53 10.71 -12.03
N ASN A 93 1.69 11.30 -12.29
CA ASN A 93 2.39 12.24 -11.40
C ASN A 93 2.71 11.65 -10.01
N THR A 94 2.94 10.34 -9.96
CA THR A 94 3.29 9.62 -8.72
C THR A 94 4.78 9.77 -8.34
N GLY A 95 5.59 10.27 -9.27
CA GLY A 95 7.06 10.25 -9.18
C GLY A 95 7.68 8.95 -9.70
N ILE A 96 6.86 7.95 -10.04
CA ILE A 96 7.33 6.73 -10.70
C ILE A 96 7.68 7.05 -12.16
N THR A 97 8.78 6.47 -12.65
CA THR A 97 9.27 6.65 -14.02
C THR A 97 9.32 5.35 -14.83
N ASP A 98 9.32 4.21 -14.16
CA ASP A 98 9.37 2.87 -14.75
C ASP A 98 8.83 1.87 -13.72
N GLN A 99 8.19 0.79 -14.16
CA GLN A 99 7.56 -0.16 -13.26
C GLN A 99 7.48 -1.57 -13.88
N GLU A 100 7.66 -2.58 -13.05
CA GLU A 100 7.58 -3.99 -13.42
C GLU A 100 6.70 -4.74 -12.42
N ILE A 101 5.91 -5.67 -12.93
CA ILE A 101 5.17 -6.64 -12.13
C ILE A 101 5.73 -8.04 -12.39
N SER A 102 5.89 -8.81 -11.32
CA SER A 102 6.38 -10.19 -11.37
C SER A 102 5.63 -11.07 -10.38
N VAL A 103 5.63 -12.37 -10.64
CA VAL A 103 4.98 -13.38 -9.80
C VAL A 103 5.94 -14.53 -9.51
N PHE A 104 5.93 -15.03 -8.28
CA PHE A 104 6.79 -16.12 -7.82
C PHE A 104 5.99 -17.10 -6.96
N GLU A 105 6.31 -18.39 -7.06
CA GLU A 105 5.71 -19.44 -6.20
C GLU A 105 6.61 -19.79 -5.02
N ARG A 106 7.86 -19.31 -5.01
CA ARG A 106 8.86 -19.62 -3.99
C ARG A 106 9.52 -18.37 -3.44
N TRP A 107 9.61 -18.29 -2.12
CA TRP A 107 10.28 -17.19 -1.42
C TRP A 107 11.71 -16.95 -1.92
N GLU A 108 12.50 -18.01 -2.15
CA GLU A 108 13.88 -17.85 -2.61
C GLU A 108 14.01 -17.22 -4.00
N GLU A 109 12.99 -17.36 -4.85
CA GLU A 109 12.94 -16.68 -6.16
C GLU A 109 12.57 -15.22 -6.00
N LEU A 110 11.52 -14.94 -5.22
CA LEU A 110 11.12 -13.57 -4.88
C LEU A 110 12.29 -12.81 -4.25
N LYS A 111 12.99 -13.42 -3.29
CA LYS A 111 14.16 -12.85 -2.63
C LYS A 111 15.25 -12.51 -3.64
N LYS A 112 15.60 -13.42 -4.56
CA LYS A 112 16.60 -13.14 -5.61
C LYS A 112 16.14 -12.00 -6.52
N HIS A 113 14.87 -11.97 -6.88
CA HIS A 113 14.28 -10.92 -7.69
C HIS A 113 14.34 -9.56 -7.00
N ILE A 114 13.95 -9.45 -5.72
CA ILE A 114 14.05 -8.22 -4.92
C ILE A 114 15.46 -7.63 -4.97
N HIS A 115 16.49 -8.45 -4.69
CA HIS A 115 17.88 -7.98 -4.75
C HIS A 115 18.32 -7.58 -6.16
N SER A 116 17.81 -8.24 -7.19
CA SER A 116 18.06 -7.88 -8.59
C SER A 116 17.44 -6.52 -8.93
N GLN A 117 16.18 -6.29 -8.54
CA GLN A 117 15.46 -5.04 -8.76
C GLN A 117 16.10 -3.87 -8.01
N TRP A 118 16.49 -4.05 -6.74
CA TRP A 118 17.24 -3.02 -5.99
C TRP A 118 18.55 -2.64 -6.67
N LYS A 119 19.32 -3.60 -7.22
CA LYS A 119 20.55 -3.31 -7.99
C LYS A 119 20.28 -2.51 -9.26
N LYS A 120 19.10 -2.67 -9.85
CA LYS A 120 18.64 -1.90 -11.02
C LYS A 120 18.01 -0.55 -10.62
N GLY A 121 17.92 -0.23 -9.33
CA GLY A 121 17.31 1.00 -8.81
C GLY A 121 15.78 0.99 -8.74
N PHE A 122 15.17 -0.20 -8.81
CA PHE A 122 13.73 -0.35 -8.57
C PHE A 122 13.49 -0.62 -7.08
N ASP A 123 12.51 0.08 -6.51
CA ASP A 123 12.00 -0.11 -5.15
C ASP A 123 10.70 -0.91 -5.18
N ILE A 124 10.45 -1.74 -4.17
CA ILE A 124 9.18 -2.42 -3.95
C ILE A 124 8.11 -1.37 -3.63
N THR A 125 7.03 -1.35 -4.39
CA THR A 125 5.92 -0.41 -4.21
C THR A 125 4.56 -1.07 -4.01
N ASP A 126 4.45 -2.37 -4.27
CA ASP A 126 3.28 -3.15 -3.88
C ASP A 126 3.69 -4.62 -3.73
N LEU A 127 3.04 -5.32 -2.80
CA LEU A 127 3.24 -6.74 -2.54
C LEU A 127 1.89 -7.38 -2.20
N TYR A 128 1.66 -8.57 -2.75
CA TYR A 128 0.43 -9.30 -2.48
C TYR A 128 0.71 -10.80 -2.49
N GLU A 129 0.28 -11.50 -1.45
CA GLU A 129 0.23 -12.96 -1.43
C GLU A 129 -1.20 -13.42 -1.75
N ASN A 130 -1.33 -14.33 -2.70
CA ASN A 130 -2.61 -14.93 -3.02
C ASN A 130 -2.41 -16.37 -3.49
N GLU A 131 -3.00 -17.33 -2.76
CA GLU A 131 -3.01 -18.76 -3.12
C GLU A 131 -1.60 -19.35 -3.28
N GLY A 132 -0.67 -18.97 -2.40
CA GLY A 132 0.72 -19.45 -2.40
C GLY A 132 1.61 -18.78 -3.44
N LYS A 133 1.10 -17.77 -4.15
CA LYS A 133 1.86 -16.95 -5.10
C LYS A 133 2.14 -15.57 -4.53
N TYR A 134 3.36 -15.11 -4.75
CA TYR A 134 3.81 -13.78 -4.37
C TYR A 134 3.85 -12.89 -5.60
N TYR A 135 2.99 -11.88 -5.60
CA TYR A 135 2.95 -10.85 -6.62
C TYR A 135 3.71 -9.63 -6.09
N ILE A 136 4.59 -9.09 -6.91
CA ILE A 136 5.43 -7.96 -6.56
C ILE A 136 5.36 -6.92 -7.66
N VAL A 137 5.15 -5.67 -7.27
CA VAL A 137 5.33 -4.50 -8.12
C VAL A 137 6.58 -3.77 -7.65
N THR A 138 7.50 -3.54 -8.59
CA THR A 138 8.70 -2.75 -8.34
C THR A 138 8.74 -1.54 -9.25
N SER A 139 9.15 -0.38 -8.73
CA SER A 139 9.06 0.92 -9.41
C SER A 139 10.37 1.70 -9.30
N LYS A 140 10.74 2.47 -10.34
CA LYS A 140 11.84 3.45 -10.33
C LYS A 140 11.32 4.86 -10.17
N GLY A 141 12.22 5.77 -9.77
CA GLY A 141 11.97 7.22 -9.73
C GLY A 141 11.74 7.77 -8.32
N LEU A 142 11.41 6.89 -7.36
CA LEU A 142 11.13 7.26 -5.96
C LEU A 142 12.40 7.57 -5.15
N ASN A 143 13.55 7.03 -5.57
CA ASN A 143 14.85 7.15 -4.90
C ASN A 143 14.85 6.64 -3.44
N TRP A 144 14.00 5.65 -3.16
CA TRP A 144 13.94 5.08 -1.83
C TRP A 144 15.18 4.22 -1.56
N LYS A 145 15.43 3.97 -0.28
CA LYS A 145 16.51 3.07 0.18
C LYS A 145 15.91 1.98 1.02
N GLN A 146 15.66 0.84 0.39
CA GLN A 146 14.93 -0.25 1.01
C GLN A 146 15.80 -1.28 1.71
N SER A 147 15.19 -1.91 2.70
CA SER A 147 15.63 -3.15 3.34
C SER A 147 14.38 -3.92 3.76
N TYR A 148 14.48 -5.25 3.91
CA TYR A 148 13.36 -6.03 4.41
C TYR A 148 13.76 -6.84 5.65
N TYR A 149 12.75 -7.25 6.41
CA TYR A 149 12.84 -8.18 7.53
C TYR A 149 11.75 -9.26 7.38
N VAL A 150 12.05 -10.49 7.79
CA VAL A 150 11.11 -11.62 7.67
C VAL A 150 10.93 -12.30 9.02
N ASP A 151 9.82 -12.00 9.68
CA ASP A 151 9.38 -12.63 10.92
C ASP A 151 7.92 -12.26 11.22
N LEU A 152 7.39 -12.67 12.37
CA LEU A 152 6.05 -12.35 12.84
C LEU A 152 5.78 -10.84 12.90
N PHE A 153 6.13 -10.16 14.00
CA PHE A 153 5.98 -8.72 14.18
C PHE A 153 7.33 -8.09 14.56
N PRO A 154 7.77 -6.99 13.93
CA PRO A 154 9.17 -6.54 13.98
C PRO A 154 9.40 -5.39 14.96
N GLU A 155 8.94 -5.50 16.22
CA GLU A 155 8.98 -4.37 17.17
C GLU A 155 10.39 -3.80 17.38
N GLU A 156 11.35 -4.64 17.77
CA GLU A 156 12.75 -4.21 17.97
C GLU A 156 13.37 -3.66 16.68
N VAL A 157 13.11 -4.33 15.54
CA VAL A 157 13.63 -3.95 14.23
C VAL A 157 13.04 -2.61 13.76
N MET A 158 11.79 -2.30 14.10
CA MET A 158 11.18 -1.00 13.80
C MET A 158 11.93 0.13 14.50
N GLU A 159 12.30 -0.04 15.77
CA GLU A 159 13.07 0.97 16.50
C GLU A 159 14.48 1.16 15.92
N GLU A 160 15.13 0.07 15.55
CA GLU A 160 16.44 0.12 14.89
C GLU A 160 16.36 0.82 13.53
N LYS A 161 15.37 0.48 12.69
CA LYS A 161 15.19 1.06 11.35
C LYS A 161 14.76 2.52 11.42
N ALA A 162 14.00 2.92 12.43
CA ALA A 162 13.67 4.33 12.66
C ALA A 162 14.92 5.18 12.92
N LYS A 163 15.94 4.65 13.62
CA LYS A 163 17.24 5.33 13.81
C LYS A 163 18.01 5.51 12.50
N GLU A 164 17.79 4.63 11.52
CA GLU A 164 18.30 4.78 10.14
C GLU A 164 17.43 5.71 9.26
N GLY A 165 16.32 6.25 9.80
CA GLY A 165 15.34 7.03 9.03
C GLY A 165 14.55 6.20 8.03
N LYS A 166 14.34 4.90 8.32
CA LYS A 166 13.54 3.98 7.50
C LYS A 166 12.28 3.58 8.23
N PHE A 167 11.19 3.52 7.49
CA PHE A 167 9.85 3.19 8.01
C PHE A 167 9.21 2.13 7.14
N ILE A 168 8.29 1.35 7.71
CA ILE A 168 7.55 0.33 6.96
C ILE A 168 6.72 1.01 5.88
N THR A 169 6.91 0.59 4.63
CA THR A 169 6.12 1.04 3.48
C THR A 169 5.38 -0.09 2.80
N GLU A 170 5.78 -1.34 3.05
CA GLU A 170 5.04 -2.50 2.57
C GLU A 170 5.08 -3.67 3.57
N ILE A 171 4.01 -4.45 3.58
CA ILE A 171 3.90 -5.66 4.39
C ILE A 171 3.17 -6.74 3.58
N MET A 172 3.64 -7.98 3.65
CA MET A 172 2.99 -9.10 2.98
C MET A 172 3.06 -10.34 3.87
N HIS A 173 1.98 -11.11 3.90
CA HIS A 173 1.98 -12.42 4.55
C HIS A 173 2.93 -13.39 3.82
N LEU A 174 3.69 -14.18 4.56
CA LEU A 174 4.70 -15.09 4.03
C LEU A 174 4.71 -16.41 4.83
N GLY A 175 3.68 -17.23 4.62
CA GLY A 175 3.47 -18.46 5.40
C GLY A 175 3.32 -18.13 6.89
N GLU A 176 4.06 -18.81 7.76
CA GLU A 176 4.02 -18.55 9.21
C GLU A 176 4.65 -17.22 9.66
N ARG A 177 5.16 -16.41 8.73
CA ARG A 177 5.85 -15.13 9.01
C ARG A 177 5.27 -14.04 8.11
N ASN A 178 5.76 -12.82 8.27
CA ASN A 178 5.44 -11.71 7.41
C ASN A 178 6.73 -11.11 6.83
N LEU A 179 6.65 -10.60 5.61
CA LEU A 179 7.68 -9.78 4.99
C LEU A 179 7.39 -8.31 5.29
N TRP A 180 8.32 -7.66 5.97
CA TRP A 180 8.26 -6.25 6.34
C TRP A 180 9.27 -5.48 5.51
N VAL A 181 8.80 -4.55 4.67
CA VAL A 181 9.66 -3.72 3.82
C VAL A 181 9.78 -2.33 4.44
N PHE A 182 11.01 -1.94 4.76
CA PHE A 182 11.36 -0.64 5.31
C PHE A 182 12.01 0.22 4.22
N SER A 183 11.52 1.43 4.02
CA SER A 183 12.05 2.38 3.05
C SER A 183 12.57 3.63 3.74
N GLY A 184 13.81 4.01 3.42
CA GLY A 184 14.37 5.33 3.71
C GLY A 184 14.29 6.25 2.50
N ASN A 185 14.71 7.52 2.66
CA ASN A 185 14.57 8.58 1.66
C ASN A 185 13.12 8.86 1.21
N THR A 186 12.14 8.45 2.00
CA THR A 186 10.70 8.63 1.71
C THR A 186 10.18 10.01 2.11
N GLY A 187 10.89 10.71 2.99
CA GLY A 187 10.42 11.95 3.63
C GLY A 187 9.71 11.74 4.98
N TYR A 188 9.36 10.50 5.31
CA TYR A 188 8.75 10.15 6.60
C TYR A 188 9.74 10.31 7.75
N ARG A 189 9.20 10.62 8.94
CA ARG A 189 9.94 10.92 10.17
C ARG A 189 9.47 10.07 11.34
N GLN A 190 8.20 9.68 11.36
CA GLN A 190 7.63 8.88 12.43
C GLN A 190 6.64 7.85 11.88
N GLN A 191 6.48 6.75 12.61
CA GLN A 191 5.57 5.67 12.25
C GLN A 191 4.85 5.12 13.47
N LEU A 192 3.57 4.82 13.28
CA LEU A 192 2.77 4.00 14.19
C LEU A 192 2.12 2.87 13.40
N ILE A 193 1.91 1.73 14.06
CA ILE A 193 1.14 0.62 13.51
C ILE A 193 -0.04 0.37 14.44
N ARG A 194 -1.22 0.15 13.85
CA ARG A 194 -2.44 -0.23 14.55
C ARG A 194 -2.98 -1.50 13.93
N SER A 195 -3.28 -2.49 14.76
CA SER A 195 -4.17 -3.59 14.39
C SER A 195 -5.60 -3.17 14.70
N VAL A 196 -6.52 -3.36 13.75
CA VAL A 196 -7.95 -3.17 13.97
C VAL A 196 -8.57 -4.54 14.17
N SER A 197 -9.08 -4.77 15.38
CA SER A 197 -9.65 -6.04 15.82
C SER A 197 -11.13 -5.92 16.22
N SER A 198 -11.64 -4.68 16.36
CA SER A 198 -13.02 -4.40 16.75
C SER A 198 -13.66 -3.26 15.94
N ASN A 199 -14.99 -3.24 15.92
CA ASN A 199 -15.76 -2.15 15.29
C ASN A 199 -15.57 -0.79 15.98
N GLU A 200 -15.28 -0.80 17.29
CA GLU A 200 -15.00 0.42 18.06
C GLU A 200 -13.68 1.05 17.62
N GLU A 201 -12.60 0.26 17.54
CA GLU A 201 -11.29 0.70 17.03
C GLU A 201 -11.39 1.22 15.59
N LEU A 202 -12.17 0.54 14.75
CA LEU A 202 -12.41 0.98 13.37
C LEU A 202 -13.13 2.34 13.32
N THR A 203 -14.09 2.58 14.22
CA THR A 203 -14.83 3.84 14.29
C THR A 203 -13.91 4.98 14.71
N ILE A 204 -13.12 4.78 15.77
CA ILE A 204 -12.13 5.75 16.25
C ILE A 204 -11.14 6.09 15.13
N LEU A 205 -10.61 5.07 14.44
CA LEU A 205 -9.67 5.26 13.33
C LEU A 205 -10.30 6.06 12.18
N ARG A 206 -11.55 5.75 11.80
CA ARG A 206 -12.27 6.47 10.74
C ARG A 206 -12.48 7.93 11.09
N GLU A 207 -12.95 8.22 12.30
CA GLU A 207 -13.19 9.60 12.74
C GLU A 207 -11.90 10.42 12.79
N ALA A 208 -10.82 9.83 13.29
CA ALA A 208 -9.53 10.49 13.36
C ALA A 208 -8.91 10.75 11.96
N LEU A 209 -9.06 9.81 11.01
CA LEU A 209 -8.58 10.02 9.64
C LEU A 209 -9.37 11.08 8.86
N LEU A 210 -10.65 11.26 9.18
CA LEU A 210 -11.49 12.31 8.61
C LEU A 210 -11.17 13.71 9.14
N SER A 211 -10.44 13.81 10.26
CA SER A 211 -10.05 15.08 10.86
C SER A 211 -8.98 15.82 10.04
N ASP A 212 -9.11 17.15 9.96
CA ASP A 212 -8.09 18.03 9.38
C ASP A 212 -6.76 17.99 10.16
N GLU A 213 -6.79 17.57 11.43
CA GLU A 213 -5.61 17.41 12.29
C GLU A 213 -4.88 16.07 12.05
N GLY A 214 -5.46 15.17 11.25
CA GLY A 214 -4.99 13.81 11.07
C GLY A 214 -5.14 12.94 12.32
N PHE A 215 -4.52 11.76 12.31
CA PHE A 215 -4.53 10.83 13.43
C PHE A 215 -3.45 11.18 14.47
N GLU A 216 -3.78 11.21 15.76
CA GLU A 216 -2.84 11.40 16.90
C GLU A 216 -1.73 12.46 16.65
N GLY A 217 -2.12 13.68 16.25
CA GLY A 217 -1.18 14.79 16.07
C GLY A 217 -0.47 14.79 14.70
N GLY A 218 -1.21 14.50 13.63
CA GLY A 218 -0.78 14.70 12.24
C GLY A 218 -0.31 13.45 11.50
N TYR A 219 -0.48 12.24 12.06
CA TYR A 219 -0.23 11.02 11.30
C TYR A 219 -1.28 10.79 10.22
N ARG A 220 -0.85 10.19 9.13
CA ARG A 220 -1.69 9.81 7.99
C ARG A 220 -1.59 8.32 7.75
N ALA A 221 -2.70 7.67 7.46
CA ALA A 221 -2.71 6.27 7.06
C ALA A 221 -2.09 6.11 5.67
N SER A 222 -1.02 5.33 5.59
CA SER A 222 -0.20 5.15 4.40
C SER A 222 -0.38 3.77 3.77
N LEU A 223 -0.68 2.76 4.60
CA LEU A 223 -0.77 1.37 4.19
C LEU A 223 -1.85 0.64 4.98
N LEU A 224 -2.62 -0.18 4.29
CA LEU A 224 -3.54 -1.19 4.80
C LEU A 224 -3.06 -2.56 4.35
N ARG A 225 -2.86 -3.48 5.29
CA ARG A 225 -2.56 -4.89 4.99
C ARG A 225 -3.32 -5.81 5.92
N SER A 226 -3.89 -6.86 5.36
CA SER A 226 -4.47 -7.95 6.16
C SER A 226 -3.41 -9.04 6.36
N LEU A 227 -3.10 -9.36 7.61
CA LEU A 227 -2.15 -10.41 7.97
C LEU A 227 -2.84 -11.39 8.92
N GLY A 228 -2.98 -12.66 8.51
CA GLY A 228 -3.59 -13.70 9.35
C GLY A 228 -5.00 -13.36 9.84
N GLY A 229 -5.77 -12.55 9.08
CA GLY A 229 -7.10 -12.12 9.49
C GLY A 229 -7.13 -10.88 10.40
N THR A 230 -6.00 -10.22 10.63
CA THR A 230 -5.96 -8.94 11.33
C THR A 230 -5.68 -7.83 10.33
N LEU A 231 -6.47 -6.75 10.38
CA LEU A 231 -6.23 -5.58 9.55
C LEU A 231 -5.18 -4.69 10.23
N PHE A 232 -4.03 -4.52 9.59
CA PHE A 232 -2.99 -3.60 10.01
C PHE A 232 -3.08 -2.30 9.23
N VAL A 233 -2.97 -1.19 9.96
CA VAL A 233 -2.92 0.16 9.42
C VAL A 233 -1.59 0.79 9.83
N VAL A 234 -0.80 1.16 8.82
CA VAL A 234 0.46 1.86 9.02
C VAL A 234 0.22 3.36 8.88
N LEU A 235 0.53 4.08 9.93
CA LEU A 235 0.38 5.52 10.05
C LEU A 235 1.77 6.17 9.95
N LEU A 236 1.93 7.16 9.08
CA LEU A 236 3.20 7.84 8.82
C LEU A 236 3.04 9.36 8.98
N LYS A 237 4.12 10.00 9.41
CA LYS A 237 4.22 11.45 9.56
C LYS A 237 5.55 11.96 9.04
#